data_AF-A0A846G5Q8-F1
#
_entry.id   AF-A0A846G5Q8-F1
#
_cell.length_a   1.000
_cell.length_b   1.000
_cell.length_c   1.000
_cell.angle_alpha   90.00
_cell.angle_beta   90.00
_cell.angle_gamma   90.00
#
_symmetry.space_group_name_H-M   'P 1'
#
loop_
_entity.id
_entity.type
_entity.pdbx_description
1 polymer ?
#
loop_
_entity_poly.entity_id
_entity_poly.type
_entity_poly.pdbx_seq_one_letter_code
_entity_poly.pdbx_strand_id
1 'polypeptide(L)'
;MNSVKEPILYFEQPCETDEECLQVRQLTYYPIILDECIQRDGDVVRAQADSACEAINLKINRVGGLTKAKRIRDFCLETGIRMNIEESGGSVIADTEAVHLAQSTPATYLRELGYAMKS
;
A
#
# COMPACT_ATOMS: atom_id res chain seq x y z
N MET A 1 -18.07 -17.38 -24.23
CA MET A 1 -18.19 -16.56 -23.01
C MET A 1 -17.76 -17.43 -21.84
N ASN A 2 -16.50 -17.27 -21.42
CA ASN A 2 -15.92 -17.53 -20.11
C ASN A 2 -14.66 -16.63 -20.09
N SER A 3 -14.54 -15.62 -19.23
CA SER A 3 -14.53 -15.66 -17.75
C SER A 3 -13.15 -16.01 -17.21
N VAL A 4 -12.21 -15.06 -17.32
CA VAL A 4 -11.29 -14.61 -16.26
C VAL A 4 -10.94 -13.16 -16.62
N LYS A 5 -11.10 -12.19 -15.71
CA LYS A 5 -10.42 -10.89 -15.86
C LYS A 5 -8.97 -11.15 -15.50
N GLU A 6 -8.05 -10.93 -16.44
CA GLU A 6 -6.61 -11.01 -16.16
C GLU A 6 -6.31 -10.27 -14.85
N PRO A 7 -5.53 -10.86 -13.92
CA PRO A 7 -5.23 -10.22 -12.66
C PRO A 7 -4.50 -8.91 -12.92
N ILE A 8 -4.90 -7.85 -12.23
CA ILE A 8 -4.17 -6.59 -12.28
C ILE A 8 -2.81 -6.83 -11.62
N LEU A 9 -1.77 -6.93 -12.43
CA LEU A 9 -0.40 -7.11 -11.98
C LEU A 9 0.17 -5.75 -11.57
N TYR A 10 0.81 -5.71 -10.40
CA TYR A 10 1.51 -4.53 -9.92
C TYR A 10 3.00 -4.82 -9.85
N PHE A 11 3.80 -3.80 -10.11
CA PHE A 11 5.21 -3.81 -9.74
C PHE A 11 5.33 -3.35 -8.30
N GLU A 12 5.76 -4.25 -7.43
CA GLU A 12 6.12 -3.90 -6.06
C GLU A 12 7.54 -3.38 -6.04
N GLN A 13 7.69 -2.14 -5.53
CA GLN A 13 8.93 -1.42 -5.32
C GLN A 13 10.04 -1.81 -6.31
N PRO A 14 9.92 -1.40 -7.59
CA PRO A 14 10.82 -1.85 -8.64
C PRO A 14 12.29 -1.42 -8.42
N CYS A 15 12.53 -0.45 -7.54
CA CYS A 15 13.86 0.08 -7.18
C CYS A 15 13.90 0.42 -5.69
N GLU A 16 15.10 0.71 -5.15
CA GLU A 16 15.29 0.87 -3.70
C GLU A 16 14.69 2.18 -3.18
N THR A 17 14.85 3.28 -3.92
CA THR A 17 14.34 4.60 -3.50
C THR A 17 13.05 4.99 -4.22
N ASP A 18 12.33 5.95 -3.62
CA ASP A 18 11.16 6.58 -4.25
C ASP A 18 11.55 7.29 -5.55
N GLU A 19 12.71 7.96 -5.61
CA GLU A 19 13.16 8.64 -6.82
C GLU A 19 13.49 7.67 -7.98
N GLU A 20 14.09 6.53 -7.67
CA GLU A 20 14.35 5.48 -8.67
C GLU A 20 13.06 4.81 -9.14
N CYS A 21 12.14 4.53 -8.22
CA CYS A 21 10.80 4.03 -8.57
C CYS A 21 10.05 5.02 -9.46
N LEU A 22 10.21 6.33 -9.24
CA LEU A 22 9.64 7.37 -10.09
C LEU A 22 10.25 7.36 -11.50
N GLN A 23 11.53 6.99 -11.67
CA GLN A 23 12.10 6.78 -13.01
C GLN A 23 11.41 5.61 -13.71
N VAL A 24 11.18 4.50 -13.01
CA VAL A 24 10.47 3.34 -13.57
C VAL A 24 9.02 3.68 -13.92
N ARG A 25 8.34 4.49 -13.09
CA ARG A 25 6.98 4.99 -13.33
C ARG A 25 6.85 5.67 -14.70
N GLN A 26 7.87 6.36 -15.18
CA GLN A 26 7.87 7.00 -16.51
C GLN A 26 7.94 6.01 -17.68
N LEU A 27 8.31 4.75 -17.41
CA LEU A 27 8.54 3.72 -18.41
C LEU A 27 7.44 2.66 -18.47
N THR A 28 6.47 2.70 -17.57
CA THR A 28 5.40 1.69 -17.48
C THR A 28 4.05 2.33 -17.23
N TYR A 29 2.99 1.67 -17.70
CA TYR A 29 1.60 1.97 -17.35
C TYR A 29 1.03 1.00 -16.31
N TYR A 30 1.76 -0.07 -15.99
CA TYR A 30 1.35 -0.98 -14.92
C TYR A 30 1.41 -0.26 -13.58
N PRO A 31 0.44 -0.54 -12.69
CA PRO A 31 0.40 0.13 -11.41
C PRO A 31 1.56 -0.30 -10.51
N ILE A 32 2.02 0.63 -9.67
CA ILE A 32 3.13 0.47 -8.74
C ILE A 32 2.59 0.43 -7.32
N ILE A 33 3.18 -0.44 -6.50
CA ILE A 33 3.01 -0.43 -5.04
C ILE A 33 4.36 -0.14 -4.37
N LEU A 34 4.42 0.88 -3.52
CA LEU A 34 5.64 1.24 -2.78
C LEU A 34 5.66 0.55 -1.41
N ASP A 35 6.84 0.17 -0.93
CA ASP A 35 7.00 -0.60 0.31
C ASP A 35 8.08 -0.02 1.24
N GLU A 36 9.31 -0.57 1.26
CA GLU A 36 10.41 -0.15 2.14
C GLU A 36 10.79 1.32 2.02
N CYS A 37 10.51 1.97 0.89
CA CYS A 37 10.73 3.41 0.72
C CYS A 37 9.69 4.29 1.45
N ILE A 38 8.59 3.71 1.94
CA ILE A 38 7.60 4.40 2.79
C ILE A 38 7.92 4.16 4.28
N GLN A 39 8.55 5.15 4.92
CA GLN A 39 9.01 5.04 6.32
C GLN A 39 8.35 6.07 7.25
N ARG A 40 7.77 7.13 6.71
CA ARG A 40 7.10 8.21 7.45
C ARG A 40 5.99 8.85 6.61
N ASP A 41 5.20 9.69 7.26
CA ASP A 41 4.11 10.46 6.63
C ASP A 41 4.58 11.32 5.45
N GLY A 42 5.77 11.93 5.54
CA GLY A 42 6.34 12.72 4.44
C GLY A 42 6.57 11.93 3.15
N ASP A 43 6.84 10.62 3.25
CA ASP A 43 7.16 9.80 2.07
C ASP A 43 5.90 9.51 1.25
N VAL A 44 4.77 9.19 1.90
CA VAL A 44 3.48 8.99 1.21
C VAL A 44 2.95 10.30 0.61
N VAL A 45 3.19 11.44 1.26
CA VAL A 45 2.81 12.75 0.74
C VAL A 45 3.57 13.07 -0.54
N ARG A 46 4.87 12.79 -0.56
CA ARG A 46 5.70 12.95 -1.76
C ARG A 46 5.28 12.00 -2.87
N ALA A 47 5.11 10.71 -2.57
CA ALA A 47 4.67 9.72 -3.55
C ALA A 47 3.33 10.10 -4.21
N GLN A 48 2.38 10.66 -3.45
CA GLN A 48 1.14 11.19 -3.99
C GLN A 48 1.37 12.41 -4.89
N ALA A 49 2.19 13.37 -4.44
CA ALA A 49 2.48 14.58 -5.20
C ALA A 49 3.12 14.27 -6.56
N ASP A 50 4.00 13.27 -6.60
CA ASP A 50 4.71 12.84 -7.80
C ASP A 50 3.90 11.83 -8.65
N SER A 51 2.70 11.43 -8.19
CA SER A 51 1.90 10.36 -8.82
C SER A 51 2.70 9.07 -9.02
N ALA A 52 3.53 8.72 -8.02
CA ALA A 52 4.51 7.65 -8.13
C ALA A 52 3.88 6.25 -8.07
N CYS A 53 2.72 6.09 -7.43
CA CYS A 53 2.11 4.80 -7.17
C CYS A 53 0.58 4.83 -7.05
N GLU A 54 -0.03 3.67 -7.16
CA GLU A 54 -1.46 3.45 -6.96
C GLU A 54 -1.76 2.79 -5.60
N ALA A 55 -0.73 2.23 -4.95
CA ALA A 55 -0.84 1.62 -3.64
C ALA A 55 0.45 1.72 -2.82
N ILE A 56 0.34 1.47 -1.51
CA ILE A 56 1.49 1.26 -0.62
C ILE A 56 1.33 -0.01 0.24
N ASN A 57 2.44 -0.60 0.67
CA ASN A 57 2.49 -1.53 1.79
C ASN A 57 2.68 -0.71 3.08
N LEU A 58 1.61 -0.54 3.84
CA LEU A 58 1.64 0.18 5.12
C LEU A 58 2.04 -0.77 6.25
N LYS A 59 3.33 -0.74 6.59
CA LYS A 59 3.90 -1.51 7.71
C LYS A 59 3.91 -0.69 8.99
N ILE A 60 3.07 -1.08 9.96
CA ILE A 60 2.78 -0.28 11.17
C ILE A 60 4.05 0.00 11.97
N ASN A 61 4.89 -1.01 12.19
CA ASN A 61 6.11 -0.84 12.97
C ASN A 61 7.15 0.01 12.24
N ARG A 62 7.22 -0.10 10.91
CA ARG A 62 8.14 0.69 10.07
C ARG A 62 7.84 2.17 10.15
N VAL A 63 6.56 2.55 10.09
CA VAL A 63 6.15 3.96 10.17
C VAL A 63 6.14 4.52 11.60
N GLY A 64 6.46 3.70 12.60
CA GLY A 64 6.60 4.09 14.00
C GLY A 64 5.31 4.01 14.82
N GLY A 65 4.45 3.03 14.52
CA GLY A 65 3.31 2.61 15.35
C GLY A 65 1.93 3.06 14.87
N LEU A 66 0.90 2.54 15.54
CA LEU A 66 -0.52 2.68 15.16
C LEU A 66 -0.99 4.11 14.91
N THR A 67 -0.57 5.09 15.72
CA THR A 67 -1.00 6.48 15.54
C THR A 67 -0.52 7.07 14.22
N LYS A 68 0.74 6.79 13.85
CA LYS A 68 1.33 7.26 12.58
C LYS A 68 0.75 6.48 11.41
N ALA A 69 0.60 5.15 11.56
CA ALA A 69 -0.03 4.32 10.56
C ALA A 69 -1.48 4.74 10.28
N LYS A 70 -2.27 5.08 11.31
CA LYS A 70 -3.62 5.64 11.14
C LYS A 70 -3.60 6.94 10.34
N ARG A 71 -2.67 7.86 10.63
CA ARG A 71 -2.57 9.13 9.88
C ARG A 71 -2.26 8.89 8.41
N ILE A 72 -1.33 7.98 8.10
CA ILE A 72 -1.02 7.58 6.72
C ILE A 72 -2.25 6.96 6.07
N ARG A 73 -2.94 6.05 6.76
CA ARG A 73 -4.17 5.40 6.28
C ARG A 73 -5.24 6.42 5.95
N ASP A 74 -5.51 7.37 6.85
CA ASP A 74 -6.51 8.42 6.63
C ASP A 74 -6.13 9.31 5.43
N PHE A 75 -4.85 9.65 5.26
CA PHE A 75 -4.36 10.37 4.07
C PHE A 75 -4.57 9.57 2.77
N CYS A 76 -4.29 8.27 2.77
CA CYS A 76 -4.52 7.40 1.62
C CYS A 76 -6.02 7.33 1.25
N LEU A 77 -6.91 7.31 2.24
CA LEU A 77 -8.36 7.37 2.00
C LEU A 77 -8.75 8.66 1.26
N GLU A 78 -8.22 9.80 1.69
CA GLU A 78 -8.53 11.11 1.11
C GLU A 78 -7.93 11.29 -0.30
N THR A 79 -6.80 10.64 -0.58
CA THR A 79 -6.03 10.83 -1.82
C THR A 79 -6.23 9.74 -2.87
N GLY A 80 -6.92 8.66 -2.53
CA GLY A 80 -7.20 7.56 -3.45
C GLY A 80 -6.11 6.49 -3.52
N ILE A 81 -5.03 6.61 -2.74
CA ILE A 81 -3.99 5.58 -2.63
C ILE A 81 -4.56 4.35 -1.92
N ARG A 82 -4.39 3.17 -2.51
CA ARG A 82 -4.76 1.89 -1.86
C ARG A 82 -3.65 1.40 -0.94
N MET A 83 -4.00 0.50 -0.04
CA MET A 83 -3.04 -0.04 0.94
C MET A 83 -3.15 -1.55 1.06
N ASN A 84 -2.00 -2.19 1.20
CA ASN A 84 -1.90 -3.41 2.00
C ASN A 84 -1.54 -2.97 3.42
N ILE A 85 -2.28 -3.45 4.41
CA ILE A 85 -1.97 -3.18 5.83
C ILE A 85 -1.40 -4.47 6.39
N GLU A 86 -0.11 -4.45 6.69
CA GLU A 86 0.66 -5.66 6.94
C GLU A 86 1.82 -5.40 7.89
N GLU A 87 2.50 -6.48 8.27
CA GLU A 87 3.76 -6.45 8.99
C GLU A 87 4.71 -7.49 8.40
N SER A 88 6.02 -7.22 8.43
CA SER A 88 7.03 -8.15 7.94
C SER A 88 7.96 -8.58 9.08
N GLY A 89 7.84 -9.84 9.52
CA GLY A 89 8.72 -10.41 10.54
C GLY A 89 8.31 -10.03 11.98
N GLY A 90 7.02 -9.90 12.24
CA GLY A 90 6.46 -9.52 13.55
C GLY A 90 6.13 -10.69 14.49
N SER A 91 5.47 -10.34 15.59
CA SER A 91 4.84 -11.29 16.51
C SER A 91 3.31 -11.25 16.33
N VAL A 92 2.60 -12.14 17.02
CA VAL A 92 1.12 -12.11 17.05
C VAL A 92 0.56 -10.74 17.48
N ILE A 93 1.29 -9.99 18.32
CA ILE A 93 0.89 -8.63 18.69
C ILE A 93 0.94 -7.69 17.48
N ALA A 94 1.97 -7.82 16.65
CA ALA A 94 2.14 -7.03 15.44
C ALA A 94 1.11 -7.40 14.36
N ASP A 95 0.78 -8.70 14.24
CA ASP A 95 -0.31 -9.12 13.36
C ASP A 95 -1.67 -8.60 13.84
N THR A 96 -1.87 -8.57 15.17
CA THR A 96 -3.11 -8.08 15.79
C THR A 96 -3.33 -6.59 15.47
N GLU A 97 -2.32 -5.74 15.61
CA GLU A 97 -2.44 -4.32 15.22
C GLU A 97 -2.73 -4.14 13.72
N ALA A 98 -2.10 -4.92 12.84
CA ALA A 98 -2.34 -4.89 11.40
C ALA A 98 -3.80 -5.25 11.07
N VAL A 99 -4.31 -6.34 11.66
CA VAL A 99 -5.70 -6.77 11.47
C VAL A 99 -6.68 -5.72 12.01
N HIS A 100 -6.44 -5.13 13.18
CA HIS A 100 -7.30 -4.07 13.72
C HIS A 100 -7.30 -2.82 12.83
N LEU A 101 -6.15 -2.44 12.29
CA LEU A 101 -6.05 -1.31 11.38
C LEU A 101 -6.73 -1.61 10.03
N ALA A 102 -6.54 -2.81 9.48
CA ALA A 102 -7.23 -3.28 8.28
C ALA A 102 -8.75 -3.28 8.46
N GLN A 103 -9.26 -3.84 9.56
CA GLN A 103 -10.70 -3.94 9.81
C GLN A 103 -11.38 -2.57 10.01
N SER A 104 -10.62 -1.55 10.39
CA SER A 104 -11.10 -0.16 10.48
C SER A 104 -10.93 0.64 9.18
N THR A 105 -10.49 0.01 8.10
CA THR A 105 -10.24 0.64 6.80
C THR A 105 -11.28 0.17 5.78
N PRO A 106 -11.94 1.06 5.01
CA PRO A 106 -12.91 0.66 3.99
C PRO A 106 -12.31 -0.33 2.98
N ALA A 107 -13.05 -1.41 2.71
CA ALA A 107 -12.57 -2.51 1.86
C ALA A 107 -12.16 -2.06 0.44
N THR A 108 -12.73 -0.98 -0.09
CA THR A 108 -12.36 -0.42 -1.41
C THR A 108 -10.94 0.14 -1.47
N TYR A 109 -10.33 0.42 -0.32
CA TYR A 109 -8.96 0.91 -0.19
C TYR A 109 -7.99 -0.18 0.26
N LEU A 110 -8.51 -1.30 0.77
CA LEU A 110 -7.70 -2.49 0.99
C LEU A 110 -7.52 -3.21 -0.34
N ARG A 111 -6.32 -3.69 -0.59
CA ARG A 111 -6.10 -4.53 -1.75
C ARG A 111 -6.56 -5.95 -1.48
N GLU A 112 -7.47 -6.43 -2.31
CA GLU A 112 -7.80 -7.85 -2.35
C GLU A 112 -6.56 -8.62 -2.85
N LEU A 113 -6.07 -9.57 -2.05
CA LEU A 113 -5.07 -10.56 -2.48
C LEU A 113 -5.69 -11.51 -3.52
N GLY A 114 -6.07 -11.04 -4.71
CA GLY A 114 -6.46 -11.86 -5.87
C GLY A 114 -7.60 -12.88 -5.70
N TYR A 115 -8.14 -13.05 -4.50
CA TYR A 115 -9.23 -13.96 -4.17
C TYR A 115 -10.39 -13.15 -3.67
N ALA A 116 -11.35 -12.98 -4.58
CA ALA A 116 -12.66 -12.46 -4.30
C ALA A 116 -13.25 -13.10 -3.04
N MET A 117 -13.36 -12.35 -1.94
CA MET A 117 -14.45 -12.58 -1.01
C MET A 117 -15.69 -11.92 -1.61
N LYS A 118 -16.31 -12.63 -2.57
CA LYS A 118 -17.69 -12.37 -2.93
C LYS A 118 -18.57 -13.01 -1.86
N SER A 119 -19.22 -12.17 -1.06
CA SER A 119 -20.55 -12.50 -0.52
C SER A 119 -21.59 -12.42 -1.64
#